data_AF-A0A0V0GVE5-F1
#
_entry.id   AF-A0A0V0GVE5-F1
#
_cell.length_a   1.000
_cell.length_b   1.000
_cell.length_c   1.000
_cell.angle_alpha   90.00
_cell.angle_beta   90.00
_cell.angle_gamma   90.00
#
_symmetry.space_group_name_H-M   'P 1'
#
loop_
_entity.id
_entity.type
_entity.pdbx_description
1 polymer ?
#
loop_
_entity_poly.entity_id
_entity_poly.type
_entity_poly.pdbx_seq_one_letter_code
_entity_poly.pdbx_strand_id
1 'polypeptide(L)'
;MPMAADVVLWRMLLSACKFHGNLVLAEVAANKLLQLDPDNGGNYVLSSSTYATAERWDDAMKIRQLMDEGAVQRPLGWSSIEVDALSSIQ
;
A
#
# COMPACT_ATOMS: atom_id res chain seq x y z
N MET A 1 -16.00 -23.82 -0.80
CA MET A 1 -15.27 -22.65 -1.32
C MET A 1 -14.11 -22.36 -0.36
N PRO A 2 -12.84 -22.51 -0.73
CA PRO A 2 -11.74 -22.19 0.18
C PRO A 2 -11.50 -20.67 0.15
N MET A 3 -11.37 -20.08 1.33
CA MET A 3 -11.50 -18.66 1.59
C MET A 3 -10.30 -17.82 1.09
N ALA A 4 -10.55 -16.92 0.15
CA ALA A 4 -9.77 -15.69 -0.03
C ALA A 4 -10.01 -14.65 1.09
N ALA A 5 -10.77 -15.02 2.13
CA ALA A 5 -11.20 -14.13 3.21
C ALA A 5 -10.03 -13.65 4.09
N ASP A 6 -8.94 -14.41 4.20
CA ASP A 6 -7.82 -14.05 5.08
C ASP A 6 -7.13 -12.76 4.60
N VAL A 7 -6.82 -12.64 3.31
CA VAL A 7 -6.15 -11.44 2.76
C VAL A 7 -7.01 -10.18 2.96
N VAL A 8 -8.31 -10.28 2.68
CA VAL A 8 -9.24 -9.16 2.85
C VAL A 8 -9.39 -8.80 4.33
N LEU A 9 -9.48 -9.79 5.22
CA LEU A 9 -9.57 -9.57 6.66
C LEU A 9 -8.32 -8.87 7.20
N TRP A 10 -7.12 -9.32 6.81
CA TRP A 10 -5.86 -8.68 7.22
C TRP A 10 -5.73 -7.26 6.67
N ARG A 11 -6.18 -7.00 5.43
CA ARG A 11 -6.26 -5.63 4.88
C ARG A 11 -7.18 -4.73 5.68
N MET A 12 -8.39 -5.21 5.99
CA MET A 12 -9.37 -4.45 6.78
C MET A 12 -8.83 -4.16 8.18
N LEU A 13 -8.25 -5.16 8.84
CA LEU A 13 -7.64 -5.02 10.15
C LEU A 13 -6.48 -4.02 10.14
N LEU A 14 -5.57 -4.11 9.16
CA LEU A 14 -4.45 -3.18 9.02
C LEU A 14 -4.94 -1.73 8.81
N SER A 15 -5.97 -1.55 7.99
CA SER A 15 -6.57 -0.25 7.72
C SER A 15 -7.20 0.36 8.98
N ALA A 16 -7.93 -0.45 9.76
CA ALA A 16 -8.46 -0.03 11.05
C ALA A 16 -7.35 0.30 12.06
N CYS A 17 -6.31 -0.53 12.13
CA CYS A 17 -5.17 -0.31 13.04
C CYS A 17 -4.42 0.99 12.69
N LYS A 18 -4.22 1.28 11.41
CA LYS A 18 -3.68 2.56 10.94
C LYS A 18 -4.55 3.74 11.39
N PHE A 19 -5.87 3.64 11.23
CA PHE A 19 -6.80 4.72 11.60
C PHE A 19 -6.83 4.97 13.11
N HIS A 20 -6.78 3.90 13.92
CA HIS A 20 -6.83 3.99 15.38
C HIS A 20 -5.44 4.11 16.05
N GLY A 21 -4.35 4.13 15.28
CA GLY A 21 -2.98 4.22 15.81
C GLY A 21 -2.50 2.97 16.56
N ASN A 22 -3.10 1.80 16.36
CA ASN A 22 -2.67 0.56 17.00
C ASN A 22 -1.53 -0.09 16.21
N LEU A 23 -0.31 0.38 16.48
CA LEU A 23 0.88 -0.04 15.75
C LEU A 23 1.22 -1.53 15.94
N VAL A 24 1.04 -2.07 17.14
CA VAL A 24 1.37 -3.48 17.44
C VAL A 24 0.54 -4.44 16.59
N LEU A 25 -0.78 -4.21 16.52
CA LEU A 25 -1.65 -5.02 15.66
C LEU A 25 -1.43 -4.74 14.18
N ALA A 26 -1.10 -3.49 13.82
CA ALA A 26 -0.74 -3.14 12.45
C ALA A 26 0.48 -3.92 11.96
N GLU A 27 1.53 -4.08 12.78
CA GLU A 27 2.72 -4.87 12.40
C GLU A 27 2.37 -6.34 12.13
N VAL A 28 1.55 -6.95 12.98
CA VAL A 28 1.10 -8.34 12.79
C VAL A 28 0.30 -8.46 11.50
N ALA A 29 -0.65 -7.55 11.27
CA ALA A 29 -1.49 -7.56 10.09
C ALA A 29 -0.69 -7.31 8.80
N ALA A 30 0.24 -6.35 8.80
CA ALA A 30 1.13 -6.07 7.68
C ALA A 30 2.00 -7.28 7.33
N ASN A 31 2.64 -7.90 8.32
CA ASN A 31 3.47 -9.09 8.09
C ASN A 31 2.66 -10.27 7.55
N LYS A 32 1.46 -10.50 8.05
CA LYS A 32 0.57 -11.56 7.53
C LYS A 32 0.12 -11.27 6.11
N LEU A 33 -0.22 -10.02 5.82
CA LEU A 33 -0.67 -9.60 4.51
C LEU A 33 0.41 -9.77 3.44
N LEU A 34 1.66 -9.38 3.74
CA LEU A 34 2.79 -9.56 2.82
C LEU A 34 3.18 -11.03 2.62
N GLN A 35 2.97 -11.89 3.62
CA GLN A 35 3.19 -13.34 3.47
C GLN A 35 2.10 -14.04 2.65
N LEU A 36 0.84 -13.62 2.79
CA LEU A 36 -0.30 -14.25 2.14
C LEU A 36 -0.49 -13.82 0.68
N ASP A 37 -0.12 -12.58 0.35
CA ASP A 37 -0.32 -12.00 -0.98
C ASP A 37 0.89 -11.09 -1.35
N PRO A 38 2.08 -11.68 -1.55
CA PRO A 38 3.34 -10.97 -1.81
C PRO A 38 3.40 -10.31 -3.19
N ASP A 39 2.59 -10.74 -4.16
CA ASP A 39 2.62 -10.17 -5.51
C ASP A 39 1.75 -8.90 -5.64
N ASN A 40 1.07 -8.51 -4.56
CA ASN A 40 0.14 -7.40 -4.56
C ASN A 40 0.77 -6.12 -4.04
N GLY A 41 1.16 -5.22 -4.96
CA GLY A 41 1.75 -3.92 -4.63
C GLY A 41 0.92 -3.06 -3.68
N GLY A 42 -0.41 -3.20 -3.68
CA GLY A 42 -1.29 -2.50 -2.76
C GLY A 42 -1.04 -2.85 -1.29
N ASN A 43 -0.59 -4.08 -0.99
CA ASN A 43 -0.26 -4.53 0.37
C ASN A 43 1.00 -3.85 0.90
N TYR A 44 2.00 -3.68 0.04
CA TYR A 44 3.22 -2.94 0.36
C TYR A 44 2.93 -1.46 0.57
N VAL A 45 2.13 -0.85 -0.30
CA VAL A 45 1.72 0.56 -0.17
C VAL A 45 0.95 0.79 1.14
N LEU A 46 -0.02 -0.07 1.46
CA LEU A 46 -0.79 0.03 2.70
C LEU A 46 0.11 -0.14 3.93
N SER A 47 1.01 -1.12 3.92
CA SER A 47 1.95 -1.38 5.01
C SER A 47 2.93 -0.22 5.21
N SER A 48 3.56 0.27 4.13
CA SER A 48 4.47 1.42 4.16
C SER A 48 3.77 2.69 4.67
N SER A 49 2.55 2.95 4.18
CA SER A 49 1.75 4.07 4.63
C SER A 49 1.39 3.98 6.12
N THR A 50 1.14 2.77 6.63
CA THR A 50 0.82 2.57 8.05
C THR A 50 2.00 2.92 8.94
N TYR A 51 3.22 2.49 8.59
CA TYR A 51 4.43 2.87 9.32
C TYR A 51 4.71 4.38 9.23
N ALA A 52 4.50 4.99 8.06
CA ALA A 52 4.68 6.43 7.88
C ALA A 52 3.71 7.26 8.74
N THR A 53 2.44 6.84 8.85
CA THR A 53 1.44 7.50 9.73
C THR A 53 1.81 7.38 11.21
N ALA A 54 2.56 6.35 11.58
CA ALA A 54 3.10 6.17 12.93
C ALA A 54 4.49 6.79 13.11
N GLU A 55 4.91 7.70 12.22
CA GLU A 55 6.22 8.39 12.23
C GLU A 55 7.45 7.45 12.13
N ARG A 56 7.25 6.20 11.73
CA ARG A 56 8.30 5.20 11.52
C ARG A 56 8.76 5.18 10.08
N TRP A 57 9.41 6.26 9.68
CA TRP A 57 9.84 6.50 8.30
C TRP A 57 10.84 5.45 7.79
N ASP A 58 11.77 5.01 8.65
CA ASP A 58 12.75 3.98 8.30
C ASP A 58 12.07 2.65 7.94
N ASP A 59 11.05 2.24 8.69
CA ASP A 59 10.32 1.01 8.41
C ASP A 59 9.43 1.16 7.18
N ALA A 60 8.83 2.34 6.98
CA ALA A 60 8.12 2.65 5.75
C ALA A 60 9.03 2.55 4.51
N MET A 61 10.29 2.98 4.62
CA MET A 61 11.30 2.83 3.57
C MET A 61 11.69 1.38 3.33
N LYS A 62 11.92 0.58 4.38
CA LYS A 62 12.20 -0.87 4.24
C LYS A 62 11.09 -1.59 3.47
N ILE A 63 9.82 -1.29 3.76
CA ILE A 63 8.69 -1.88 3.01
C ILE A 63 8.73 -1.49 1.53
N ARG A 64 9.08 -0.24 1.19
CA ARG A 64 9.20 0.18 -0.21
C ARG A 64 10.36 -0.52 -0.91
N GLN A 65 11.48 -0.70 -0.23
CA GLN A 65 12.61 -1.44 -0.77
C GLN A 65 12.25 -2.91 -1.03
N LEU A 66 11.56 -3.57 -0.08
CA LEU A 66 11.07 -4.93 -0.25
C LEU A 66 10.11 -5.07 -1.45
N MET A 67 9.29 -4.04 -1.73
CA MET A 67 8.42 -4.01 -2.90
C MET A 67 9.22 -4.00 -4.21
N ASP A 68 10.30 -3.21 -4.25
CA ASP A 68 11.16 -3.08 -5.43
C ASP A 68 12.02 -4.33 -5.64
N GLU A 69 12.54 -4.94 -4.57
CA GLU A 69 13.30 -6.19 -4.59
C GLU A 69 12.45 -7.39 -5.05
N GLY A 70 11.18 -7.43 -4.66
CA GLY A 70 10.24 -8.48 -5.07
C GLY A 70 9.77 -8.40 -6.52
N ALA A 71 10.25 -7.41 -7.30
CA ALA A 71 9.75 -7.09 -8.64
C ALA A 71 8.22 -6.93 -8.70
N VAL A 72 7.62 -6.50 -7.58
CA VAL A 72 6.18 -6.30 -7.48
C VAL A 72 5.83 -5.12 -8.39
N GLN A 73 5.10 -5.41 -9.47
CA GLN A 73 4.68 -4.42 -10.45
C GLN A 73 3.96 -3.28 -9.72
N ARG A 74 4.62 -2.12 -9.62
CA ARG A 74 3.95 -0.87 -9.29
C ARG A 74 2.89 -0.71 -10.37
N PRO A 75 1.57 -0.70 -10.08
CA PRO A 75 0.61 -0.36 -11.11
C PRO A 75 1.03 1.00 -11.64
N LEU A 76 1.43 1.05 -12.92
CA LEU A 76 1.82 2.27 -13.58
C LEU A 76 0.58 3.16 -13.60
N GLY A 77 0.45 4.04 -12.61
CA GLY A 77 -0.61 5.04 -12.57
C GLY A 77 -0.31 6.04 -13.66
N TRP A 78 -1.04 5.95 -14.78
CA TRP A 78 -0.98 6.97 -15.82
C TRP A 78 -2.13 7.96 -15.60
N SER A 79 -1.79 9.20 -15.29
CA SER A 79 -2.75 10.31 -15.34
C SER A 79 -2.34 11.24 -16.48
N SER A 80 -3.10 11.23 -17.58
CA SER A 80 -2.98 12.27 -18.60
C SER A 80 -3.78 13.48 -18.15
N ILE A 81 -3.17 14.67 -18.20
CA ILE A 81 -3.92 15.93 -18.18
C ILE A 81 -4.07 16.39 -19.62
N GLU A 82 -5.31 16.58 -20.08
CA GLU A 82 -5.59 17.21 -21.36
C GLU A 82 -5.63 18.72 -21.12
N VAL A 83 -4.63 19.44 -21.62
CA VAL A 83 -4.61 20.90 -21.56
C VAL A 83 -5.24 21.39 -22.86
N ASP A 84 -6.51 21.78 -22.80
CA ASP A 84 -7.15 22.53 -23.88
C ASP A 84 -6.57 23.95 -23.89
N ALA A 85 -5.40 24.08 -24.52
CA ALA A 85 -4.87 25.38 -24.87
C ALA A 85 -5.68 25.89 -26.06
N LEU A 86 -6.75 26.64 -25.78
CA LEU A 86 -7.35 27.54 -26.75
C LEU A 86 -6.33 28.64 -27.10
N SER A 87 -5.36 28.27 -27.94
CA SER A 87 -4.57 29.22 -28.69
C SER A 87 -5.34 29.67 -29.92
N SER A 88 -5.23 30.96 -30.19
CA SER A 88 -5.67 31.73 -31.36
C SER A 88 -7.00 32.45 -31.09
N ILE A 89 -6.95 33.73 -30.71
CA ILE A 89 -6.71 34.85 -31.64
C ILE A 89 -7.54 34.64 -32.91
N GLN A 90 -8.71 35.28 -32.94
CA GLN A 90 -9.10 36.14 -34.03
C GLN A 90 -9.90 37.32 -33.49
#